data_AF-A0A5C6LVQ7-F1
#
_entry.id   AF-A0A5C6LVQ7-F1
#
_cell.length_a   1.000
_cell.length_b   1.000
_cell.length_c   1.000
_cell.angle_alpha   90.00
_cell.angle_beta   90.00
_cell.angle_gamma   90.00
#
_symmetry.space_group_name_H-M   'P 1'
#
loop_
_entity.id
_entity.type
_entity.pdbx_description
1 polymer ?
#
loop_
_entity_poly.entity_id
_entity_poly.type
_entity_poly.pdbx_seq_one_letter_code
_entity_poly.pdbx_strand_id
1 'polypeptide(L)'
;MYDALSDAGHDDSDDIDDAERNRILREYLQHKIASYRNSFIEELLVSTLKSPIKITGVDVQLFPCPCCGYSTLKLSAEYFICAVCYWEDDGTVDKERISSVNGMSLGEGKVNFQRYGVVAEFLSEKADKDRFAKYYLSH
;
A
#
# COMPACT_ATOMS: atom_id res chain seq x y z
N MET A 1 -39.66 -38.43 1.91
CA MET A 1 -40.14 -37.13 2.43
C MET A 1 -39.05 -36.57 3.32
N TYR A 2 -38.15 -35.79 2.75
CA TYR A 2 -37.37 -34.73 3.40
C TYR A 2 -36.91 -33.83 2.26
N ASP A 3 -37.66 -32.73 2.07
CA ASP A 3 -37.22 -31.59 1.28
C ASP A 3 -36.06 -30.94 2.03
N ALA A 4 -34.83 -31.17 1.56
CA ALA A 4 -33.70 -30.35 1.92
C ALA A 4 -33.78 -29.09 1.06
N LEU A 5 -34.35 -28.05 1.68
CA LEU A 5 -34.47 -26.70 1.18
C LEU A 5 -33.20 -26.26 0.44
N SER A 6 -33.43 -25.66 -0.73
CA SER A 6 -32.48 -24.87 -1.48
C SER A 6 -31.93 -23.75 -0.60
N ASP A 7 -30.77 -23.98 0.01
CA ASP A 7 -29.93 -22.92 0.55
C ASP A 7 -29.17 -22.29 -0.63
N ALA A 8 -29.93 -21.55 -1.44
CA ALA A 8 -29.33 -20.56 -2.32
C ALA A 8 -28.81 -19.47 -1.37
N GLY A 9 -27.50 -19.48 -1.11
CA GLY A 9 -26.86 -18.45 -0.31
C GLY A 9 -27.32 -17.08 -0.80
N HIS A 10 -28.05 -16.36 0.05
CA HIS A 10 -28.42 -14.98 -0.17
C HIS A 10 -27.12 -14.18 -0.22
N ASP A 11 -26.77 -13.71 -1.42
CA ASP A 11 -25.64 -12.82 -1.62
C ASP A 11 -26.04 -11.45 -1.07
N ASP A 12 -25.68 -11.20 0.20
CA ASP A 12 -25.95 -9.93 0.92
C ASP A 12 -25.38 -8.68 0.20
N SER A 13 -24.67 -8.84 -0.94
CA SER A 13 -24.16 -7.73 -1.74
C SER A 13 -25.23 -6.96 -2.53
N ASP A 14 -26.43 -7.52 -2.71
CA ASP A 14 -27.54 -6.88 -3.42
C ASP A 14 -28.38 -5.91 -2.54
N ASP A 15 -28.17 -5.90 -1.21
CA ASP A 15 -28.95 -5.09 -0.26
C ASP A 15 -28.35 -3.71 0.05
N ILE A 16 -27.20 -3.37 -0.54
CA ILE A 16 -26.54 -2.07 -0.32
C ILE A 16 -26.93 -1.09 -1.43
N ASP A 17 -27.69 -0.05 -1.05
CA ASP A 17 -28.06 1.01 -1.98
C ASP A 17 -26.83 1.77 -2.53
N ASP A 18 -27.03 2.47 -3.64
CA ASP A 18 -25.97 3.21 -4.32
C ASP A 18 -25.32 4.27 -3.44
N ALA A 19 -26.07 4.89 -2.53
CA ALA A 19 -25.53 5.92 -1.64
C ALA A 19 -24.58 5.29 -0.62
N GLU A 20 -24.96 4.18 -0.01
CA GLU A 20 -24.13 3.45 0.96
C GLU A 20 -22.89 2.84 0.30
N ARG A 21 -23.05 2.23 -0.88
CA ARG A 21 -21.91 1.72 -1.66
C ARG A 21 -20.93 2.84 -1.99
N ASN A 22 -21.43 3.99 -2.43
CA ASN A 22 -20.59 5.16 -2.71
C ASN A 22 -19.91 5.71 -1.45
N ARG A 23 -20.56 5.67 -0.29
CA ARG A 23 -19.96 6.07 1.00
C ARG A 23 -18.75 5.20 1.32
N ILE A 24 -18.93 3.88 1.31
CA ILE A 24 -17.87 2.90 1.62
C ILE A 24 -16.70 3.04 0.63
N LEU A 25 -17.00 3.16 -0.66
CA LEU A 25 -15.97 3.35 -1.68
C LEU A 25 -15.17 4.65 -1.46
N ARG A 26 -15.84 5.75 -1.07
CA ARG A 26 -15.16 7.01 -0.77
C ARG A 26 -14.23 6.89 0.44
N GLU A 27 -14.69 6.26 1.52
CA GLU A 27 -13.86 6.02 2.71
C GLU A 27 -12.64 5.16 2.39
N TYR A 28 -12.84 4.05 1.66
CA TYR A 28 -11.74 3.19 1.20
C TYR A 28 -10.72 3.98 0.37
N LEU A 29 -11.20 4.74 -0.62
CA LEU A 29 -10.32 5.52 -1.50
C LEU A 29 -9.56 6.58 -0.71
N GLN A 30 -10.22 7.30 0.19
CA GLN A 30 -9.57 8.28 1.06
C GLN A 30 -8.45 7.64 1.87
N HIS A 31 -8.70 6.50 2.50
CA HIS A 31 -7.66 5.78 3.24
C HIS A 31 -6.51 5.29 2.36
N LYS A 32 -6.82 4.81 1.15
CA LYS A 32 -5.84 4.23 0.23
C LYS A 32 -4.94 5.28 -0.41
N ILE A 33 -5.50 6.42 -0.83
CA ILE A 33 -4.74 7.46 -1.54
C ILE A 33 -4.12 8.49 -0.59
N ALA A 34 -4.51 8.51 0.69
CA ALA A 34 -4.00 9.46 1.68
C ALA A 34 -2.47 9.46 1.82
N SER A 35 -1.79 8.37 1.47
CA SER A 35 -0.33 8.25 1.54
C SER A 35 0.37 8.48 0.20
N TYR A 36 -0.38 8.74 -0.88
CA TYR A 36 0.21 8.92 -2.22
C TYR A 36 0.68 10.36 -2.41
N ARG A 37 1.70 10.55 -3.25
CA ARG A 37 2.15 11.89 -3.69
C ARG A 37 1.01 12.61 -4.40
N ASN A 38 0.83 13.91 -4.11
CA ASN A 38 -0.18 14.73 -4.77
C ASN A 38 -0.06 14.70 -6.30
N SER A 39 1.18 14.69 -6.83
CA SER A 39 1.42 14.59 -8.29
C SER A 39 0.88 13.30 -8.90
N PHE A 40 1.00 12.18 -8.19
CA PHE A 40 0.49 10.88 -8.65
C PHE A 40 -1.04 10.86 -8.63
N ILE A 41 -1.65 11.37 -7.56
CA ILE A 41 -3.12 11.44 -7.45
C ILE A 41 -3.67 12.35 -8.57
N GLU A 42 -3.01 13.47 -8.86
CA GLU A 42 -3.41 14.39 -9.94
C GLU A 42 -3.41 13.68 -11.30
N GLU A 43 -2.32 13.01 -11.64
CA GLU A 43 -2.20 12.23 -12.89
C GLU A 43 -3.25 11.10 -12.97
N LEU A 44 -3.45 10.37 -11.86
CA LEU A 44 -4.46 9.32 -11.77
C LEU A 44 -5.87 9.87 -12.01
N LEU A 45 -6.23 11.00 -11.39
CA LEU A 45 -7.56 11.60 -11.54
C LEU A 45 -7.78 12.19 -12.94
N VAL A 46 -6.79 12.91 -13.47
CA VAL A 46 -6.85 13.47 -14.84
C VAL A 46 -7.01 12.36 -15.87
N SER A 47 -6.22 11.29 -15.74
CA SER A 47 -6.27 10.15 -16.67
C SER A 47 -7.57 9.36 -16.56
N THR A 48 -8.14 9.23 -15.35
CA THR A 48 -9.38 8.47 -15.11
C THR A 48 -10.61 9.25 -15.55
N LEU A 49 -10.71 10.53 -15.15
CA LEU A 49 -11.90 11.36 -15.37
C LEU A 49 -11.87 12.12 -16.70
N LYS A 50 -10.74 12.08 -17.43
CA LYS A 50 -10.53 12.79 -18.72
C LYS A 50 -10.86 14.28 -18.62
N SER A 51 -10.60 14.88 -17.46
CA SER A 51 -10.92 16.26 -17.13
C SER A 51 -9.71 16.93 -16.48
N PRO A 52 -9.44 18.23 -16.74
CA PRO A 52 -8.36 18.94 -16.09
C PRO A 52 -8.65 19.07 -14.58
N ILE A 53 -7.80 18.47 -13.77
CA ILE A 53 -7.87 18.48 -12.31
C ILE A 53 -6.53 18.98 -11.79
N LYS A 54 -6.60 19.87 -10.79
CA LYS A 54 -5.43 20.35 -10.06
C LYS A 54 -5.58 20.00 -8.59
N ILE A 55 -4.60 19.29 -8.04
CA ILE A 55 -4.49 19.03 -6.60
C ILE A 55 -3.67 20.15 -5.98
N THR A 56 -4.15 20.67 -4.86
CA THR A 56 -3.51 21.74 -4.08
C THR A 56 -3.35 21.31 -2.63
N GLY A 57 -2.43 21.95 -1.92
CA GLY A 57 -2.11 21.61 -0.53
C GLY A 57 -0.71 21.00 -0.38
N VAL A 58 -0.36 20.67 0.86
CA VAL A 58 0.90 20.01 1.20
C VAL A 58 0.77 18.50 1.10
N ASP A 59 1.86 17.83 0.74
CA ASP A 59 1.91 16.36 0.79
C ASP A 59 1.88 15.86 2.24
N VAL A 60 1.40 14.63 2.43
CA VAL A 60 1.44 13.97 3.73
C VAL A 60 2.88 13.63 4.07
N GLN A 61 3.31 14.02 5.27
CA GLN A 61 4.62 13.66 5.79
C GLN A 61 4.61 12.20 6.23
N LEU A 62 5.45 11.38 5.61
CA LEU A 62 5.66 9.96 5.95
C LEU A 62 7.12 9.74 6.34
N PHE A 63 7.38 8.65 7.06
CA PHE A 63 8.71 8.23 7.44
C PHE A 63 9.33 7.33 6.34
N PRO A 64 10.64 7.49 6.08
CA PRO A 64 11.35 6.65 5.12
C PRO A 64 11.45 5.22 5.63
N CYS A 65 11.20 4.26 4.74
CA CYS A 65 11.47 2.86 5.01
C CYS A 65 12.99 2.64 5.17
N PRO A 66 13.46 2.00 6.26
CA PRO A 66 14.89 1.78 6.49
C PRO A 66 15.54 0.90 5.42
N CYS A 67 14.75 0.06 4.75
CA CYS A 67 15.19 -0.83 3.69
C CYS A 67 15.35 -0.08 2.35
N CYS A 68 14.29 0.49 1.81
CA CYS A 68 14.29 1.04 0.45
C CYS A 68 14.40 2.57 0.33
N GLY A 69 14.28 3.31 1.43
CA GLY A 69 14.35 4.78 1.46
C GLY A 69 13.07 5.50 1.01
N TYR A 70 12.07 4.81 0.47
CA TYR A 70 10.79 5.43 0.14
C TYR A 70 10.00 5.77 1.41
N SER A 71 9.45 6.98 1.46
CA SER A 71 8.57 7.48 2.51
C SER A 71 7.18 6.87 2.37
N THR A 72 6.97 5.73 3.06
CA THR A 72 5.73 4.96 3.04
C THR A 72 5.12 4.74 4.41
N LEU A 73 5.88 4.99 5.48
CA LEU A 73 5.52 4.58 6.83
C LEU A 73 4.81 5.73 7.54
N LYS A 74 3.66 5.46 8.16
CA LYS A 74 2.93 6.48 8.94
C LYS A 74 3.67 6.84 10.23
N LEU A 75 4.30 5.84 10.85
CA LEU A 75 5.19 5.96 11.99
C LEU A 75 6.40 5.05 11.75
N SER A 76 7.54 5.39 12.33
CA SER A 76 8.75 4.57 12.29
C SER A 76 8.80 3.63 13.50
N ALA A 77 9.31 2.41 13.30
CA ALA A 77 9.42 1.34 14.29
C ALA A 77 8.09 0.85 14.88
N GLU A 78 6.99 1.00 14.12
CA GLU A 78 5.62 0.65 14.53
C GLU A 78 5.00 -0.44 13.63
N TYR A 79 5.82 -1.38 13.15
CA TYR A 79 5.41 -2.56 12.39
C TYR A 79 4.63 -2.25 11.10
N PHE A 80 4.75 -1.03 10.56
CA PHE A 80 4.17 -0.70 9.28
C PHE A 80 4.92 -1.41 8.15
N ILE A 81 4.16 -2.02 7.23
CA ILE A 81 4.72 -2.65 6.03
C ILE A 81 4.92 -1.58 4.96
N CYS A 82 6.13 -1.49 4.43
CA CYS A 82 6.46 -0.59 3.34
C CYS A 82 5.71 -1.00 2.06
N ALA A 83 4.90 -0.11 1.51
CA ALA A 83 4.15 -0.36 0.27
C ALA A 83 5.03 -0.43 -1.00
N VAL A 84 6.33 -0.13 -0.90
CA VAL A 84 7.28 -0.20 -2.02
C VAL A 84 8.07 -1.50 -2.02
N CYS A 85 8.72 -1.82 -0.90
CA CYS A 85 9.62 -2.99 -0.83
C CYS A 85 9.06 -4.15 -0.01
N TYR A 86 7.98 -3.94 0.75
CA TYR A 86 7.36 -4.92 1.65
C TYR A 86 8.16 -5.28 2.90
N TRP A 87 9.17 -4.49 3.27
CA TRP A 87 9.78 -4.56 4.60
C TRP A 87 8.80 -4.13 5.69
N GLU A 88 8.63 -4.93 6.74
CA GLU A 88 7.87 -4.58 7.95
C GLU A 88 8.79 -3.88 8.96
N ASP A 89 8.47 -2.64 9.32
CA ASP A 89 9.34 -1.80 10.15
C ASP A 89 9.21 -2.10 11.65
N ASP A 90 9.87 -3.17 12.11
CA ASP A 90 9.99 -3.54 13.53
C ASP A 90 11.04 -2.74 14.32
N GLY A 91 11.57 -1.66 13.73
CA GLY A 91 12.63 -0.85 14.33
C GLY A 91 14.04 -1.43 14.20
N THR A 92 14.23 -2.53 13.47
CA THR A 92 15.57 -3.06 13.18
C THR A 92 16.35 -2.08 12.29
N VAL A 93 17.39 -1.47 12.85
CA VAL A 93 18.31 -0.54 12.15
C VAL A 93 19.71 -1.11 11.91
N ASP A 94 20.11 -2.12 12.68
CA ASP A 94 21.38 -2.84 12.50
C ASP A 94 21.28 -3.72 11.25
N LYS A 95 22.27 -3.60 10.37
CA LYS A 95 22.31 -4.29 9.07
C LYS A 95 22.50 -5.80 9.21
N GLU A 96 23.09 -6.26 10.31
CA GLU A 96 23.43 -7.68 10.51
C GLU A 96 22.45 -8.37 11.47
N ARG A 97 21.68 -7.60 12.26
CA ARG A 97 20.65 -8.15 13.12
C ARG A 97 19.48 -8.68 12.29
N ILE A 98 19.10 -9.93 12.54
CA ILE A 98 17.90 -10.53 11.97
C ILE A 98 16.65 -9.85 12.57
N SER A 99 15.79 -9.31 11.71
CA SER A 99 14.45 -8.88 12.07
C SER A 99 13.56 -10.11 12.25
N SER A 100 12.86 -10.20 13.39
CA SER A 100 12.02 -11.36 13.69
C SER A 100 10.81 -11.47 12.77
N VAL A 101 10.25 -10.34 12.32
CA VAL A 101 9.06 -10.30 11.47
C VAL A 101 9.40 -10.47 9.99
N ASN A 102 10.58 -10.00 9.56
CA ASN A 102 11.03 -10.15 8.17
C ASN A 102 11.79 -11.46 7.93
N GLY A 103 12.29 -12.12 8.98
CA GLY A 103 13.06 -13.36 8.88
C GLY A 103 14.42 -13.21 8.20
N MET A 104 14.90 -11.99 8.03
CA MET A 104 16.18 -11.63 7.42
C MET A 104 16.75 -10.37 8.08
N SER A 105 18.01 -10.09 7.86
CA SER A 105 18.65 -8.85 8.29
C SER A 105 18.24 -7.65 7.40
N LEU A 106 18.38 -6.43 7.93
CA LEU A 106 18.15 -5.23 7.13
C LEU A 106 19.13 -5.14 5.95
N GLY A 107 20.36 -5.65 6.10
CA GLY A 107 21.34 -5.75 5.02
C GLY A 107 20.87 -6.64 3.88
N GLU A 108 20.39 -7.84 4.19
CA GLU A 108 19.81 -8.76 3.20
C GLU A 108 18.57 -8.17 2.53
N GLY A 109 17.68 -7.54 3.29
CA GLY A 109 16.51 -6.83 2.75
C GLY A 109 16.90 -5.76 1.72
N LYS A 110 17.95 -4.99 1.99
CA LYS A 110 18.51 -3.99 1.04
C LYS A 110 19.04 -4.62 -0.23
N VAL A 111 19.81 -5.71 -0.11
CA VAL A 111 20.34 -6.45 -1.27
C VAL A 111 19.20 -7.02 -2.11
N ASN A 112 18.18 -7.61 -1.48
CA ASN A 112 17.01 -8.13 -2.17
C ASN A 112 16.22 -7.02 -2.87
N PHE A 113 16.02 -5.89 -2.21
CA PHE A 113 15.36 -4.74 -2.84
C PHE A 113 16.12 -4.24 -4.07
N GLN A 114 17.45 -4.17 -4.01
CA GLN A 114 18.27 -3.81 -5.18
C GLN A 114 18.13 -4.82 -6.33
N ARG A 115 18.00 -6.11 -6.00
CA ARG A 115 17.91 -7.20 -6.99
C ARG A 115 16.52 -7.35 -7.61
N TYR A 116 15.47 -7.25 -6.80
CA TYR A 116 14.10 -7.61 -7.16
C TYR A 116 13.11 -6.44 -7.11
N GLY A 117 13.52 -5.29 -6.57
CA GLY A 117 12.62 -4.16 -6.29
C GLY A 117 11.66 -4.41 -5.12
N VAL A 118 11.86 -5.49 -4.36
CA VAL A 118 11.09 -5.95 -3.18
C VAL A 118 12.01 -6.79 -2.27
N VAL A 119 11.64 -7.01 -1.01
CA VAL A 119 12.46 -7.77 -0.04
C VAL A 119 12.47 -9.29 -0.27
N ALA A 120 11.49 -9.81 -1.03
CA ALA A 120 11.42 -11.22 -1.39
C ALA A 120 10.97 -11.38 -2.85
N GLU A 121 11.69 -12.20 -3.64
CA GLU A 121 11.51 -12.32 -5.09
C GLU A 121 10.07 -12.63 -5.51
N PHE A 122 9.38 -13.54 -4.80
CA PHE A 122 8.01 -13.93 -5.12
C PHE A 122 6.97 -12.78 -4.96
N LEU A 123 7.33 -11.69 -4.27
CA LEU A 123 6.48 -10.50 -4.14
C LEU A 123 6.54 -9.62 -5.38
N SER A 124 7.56 -9.77 -6.24
CA SER A 124 7.79 -8.91 -7.40
C SER A 124 6.61 -8.93 -8.38
N GLU A 125 6.03 -10.10 -8.63
CA GLU A 125 4.90 -10.28 -9.55
C GLU A 125 3.60 -9.65 -9.02
N LYS A 126 3.44 -9.61 -7.70
CA LYS A 126 2.27 -9.04 -7.02
C LYS A 126 2.44 -7.56 -6.71
N ALA A 127 3.64 -7.03 -6.93
CA ALA A 127 3.95 -5.68 -6.56
C ALA A 127 3.16 -4.68 -7.40
N ASP A 128 2.61 -3.68 -6.72
CA ASP A 128 1.94 -2.56 -7.37
C ASP A 128 2.94 -1.88 -8.32
N LYS A 129 2.60 -1.81 -9.61
CA LYS A 129 3.49 -1.31 -10.66
C LYS A 129 3.77 0.19 -10.50
N ASP A 130 2.83 0.92 -9.91
CA ASP A 130 2.95 2.36 -9.72
C ASP A 130 3.57 2.73 -8.37
N ARG A 131 3.95 1.75 -7.53
CA ARG A 131 4.43 2.00 -6.15
C ARG A 131 5.58 3.00 -6.09
N PHE A 132 6.46 3.05 -7.08
CA PHE A 132 7.56 4.01 -7.12
C PHE A 132 7.10 5.44 -7.43
N ALA A 133 6.04 5.60 -8.22
CA ALA A 133 5.43 6.89 -8.50
C ALA A 133 4.55 7.38 -7.33
N LYS A 134 3.96 6.43 -6.58
CA LYS A 134 3.05 6.70 -5.44
C LYS A 134 3.72 7.34 -4.23
N TYR A 135 5.00 7.15 -3.95
CA TYR A 135 5.62 7.54 -2.67
C TYR A 135 6.96 8.24 -2.84
N TYR A 136 7.28 9.29 -2.06
CA TYR A 136 8.54 10.04 -2.16
C TYR A 136 9.77 9.19 -1.83
N LEU A 137 10.83 9.28 -2.63
CA LEU A 137 12.14 8.74 -2.25
C LEU A 137 12.84 9.78 -1.38
N SER A 138 13.11 9.45 -0.12
CA SER A 138 13.85 10.33 0.78
C SER A 138 15.33 10.27 0.40
N HIS A 139 15.91 11.46 0.17
CA HIS A 139 17.35 11.63 -0.08
C HIS A 139 18.11 11.76 1.24
#